data_AF-A0A1Q7G0W3-F1
#
_entry.id   AF-A0A1Q7G0W3-F1
#
_cell.length_a   1.000
_cell.length_b   1.000
_cell.length_c   1.000
_cell.angle_alpha   90.00
_cell.angle_beta   90.00
_cell.angle_gamma   90.00
#
_symmetry.space_group_name_H-M   'P 1'
#
loop_
_entity.id
_entity.type
_entity.pdbx_description
1 polymer ?
#
loop_
_entity_poly.entity_id
_entity_poly.type
_entity_poly.pdbx_seq_one_letter_code
_entity_poly.pdbx_strand_id
1 'polypeptide(L)'
;MANVHFVGSVALDSPEEVFAAIGQHCGPYLKRVPDGEPGGRRLWISFQIPVLRANPSLTPVGQTIVPLKLADGSKPEDIHFGELGYAREARPSYEDFLTSRSAGQLPAGVRFQVSLPTPWAVVMPFVQQPDARQVYPAYERAMLREVERILKAIPHHDLAIQWDVCLEMLAWDGRWPTSPPFPGMEQVFAANFQRLAAAVPSGVELGFHLCYGDLDARHFGQPVDATKLVEMANLIARNVQRAIQWVHMPVPIDRTDDAYFAPLKDLQLQPGTELYLGLVHAQDGIEGTKKRIAAAKKYVPKFGIGSECGISRGRNADLAMDFIKTYAAAAATA
;
A
#
# COMPACT_ATOMS: atom_id res chain seq x y z
N MET A 1 9.77 10.24 -20.11
CA MET A 1 9.69 8.86 -19.63
C MET A 1 9.29 8.87 -18.19
N ALA A 2 8.05 8.47 -17.91
CA ALA A 2 7.55 8.32 -16.55
C ALA A 2 8.03 6.99 -15.96
N ASN A 3 8.44 6.98 -14.69
CA ASN A 3 8.67 5.73 -13.97
C ASN A 3 7.34 5.04 -13.69
N VAL A 4 7.34 3.72 -13.59
CA VAL A 4 6.17 2.95 -13.18
C VAL A 4 6.26 2.56 -11.70
N HIS A 5 5.11 2.43 -11.06
CA HIS A 5 4.99 1.93 -9.69
C HIS A 5 3.93 0.82 -9.62
N PHE A 6 4.32 -0.30 -9.05
CA PHE A 6 3.45 -1.41 -8.69
C PHE A 6 3.16 -1.33 -7.19
N VAL A 7 1.88 -1.30 -6.82
CA VAL A 7 1.44 -1.04 -5.44
C VAL A 7 1.87 -2.16 -4.48
N GLY A 8 1.82 -3.42 -4.91
CA GLY A 8 2.11 -4.57 -4.07
C GLY A 8 1.63 -5.85 -4.73
N SER A 9 0.35 -6.15 -4.56
CA SER A 9 -0.26 -7.37 -5.08
C SER A 9 -0.35 -7.45 -6.62
N VAL A 10 -0.13 -8.66 -7.14
CA VAL A 10 -0.22 -9.02 -8.56
C VAL A 10 -0.86 -10.41 -8.67
N ALA A 11 -1.84 -10.61 -9.57
CA ALA A 11 -2.51 -11.91 -9.72
C ALA A 11 -1.67 -12.97 -10.47
N LEU A 12 -0.39 -13.12 -10.14
CA LEU A 12 0.50 -14.19 -10.61
C LEU A 12 0.90 -15.08 -9.43
N ASP A 13 1.24 -16.34 -9.69
CA ASP A 13 1.22 -17.39 -8.66
C ASP A 13 2.47 -17.42 -7.78
N SER A 14 3.57 -16.81 -8.23
CA SER A 14 4.80 -16.73 -7.44
C SER A 14 5.57 -15.42 -7.65
N PRO A 15 6.49 -15.05 -6.74
CA PRO A 15 7.37 -13.90 -6.91
C PRO A 15 8.19 -13.98 -8.20
N GLU A 16 8.68 -15.17 -8.58
CA GLU A 16 9.45 -15.38 -9.80
C GLU A 16 8.65 -15.04 -11.06
N GLU A 17 7.37 -15.46 -11.14
CA GLU A 17 6.49 -15.09 -12.25
C GLU A 17 6.27 -13.57 -12.30
N VAL A 18 6.08 -12.94 -11.14
CA VAL A 18 5.91 -11.49 -11.00
C VAL A 18 7.15 -10.74 -11.48
N PHE A 19 8.33 -11.13 -11.01
CA PHE A 19 9.60 -10.52 -11.38
C PHE A 19 9.91 -10.71 -12.87
N ALA A 20 9.64 -11.89 -13.42
CA ALA A 20 9.82 -12.15 -14.84
C ALA A 20 8.89 -11.27 -15.69
N ALA A 21 7.59 -11.23 -15.37
CA ALA A 21 6.61 -10.46 -16.13
C ALA A 21 6.85 -8.95 -16.04
N ILE A 22 7.04 -8.42 -14.82
CA ILE A 22 7.30 -7.00 -14.60
C ILE A 22 8.66 -6.61 -15.19
N GLY A 23 9.69 -7.41 -14.99
CA GLY A 23 11.03 -7.19 -15.53
C GLY A 23 11.05 -7.12 -17.05
N GLN A 24 10.42 -8.09 -17.72
CA GLN A 24 10.34 -8.17 -19.18
C GLN A 24 9.66 -6.94 -19.79
N HIS A 25 8.54 -6.50 -19.22
CA HIS A 25 7.71 -5.46 -19.82
C HIS A 25 8.07 -4.04 -19.35
N CYS A 26 8.41 -3.89 -18.07
CA CYS A 26 8.54 -2.59 -17.42
C CYS A 26 9.98 -2.27 -16.98
N GLY A 27 10.94 -3.20 -17.12
CA GLY A 27 12.32 -3.08 -16.64
C GLY A 27 12.95 -1.67 -16.75
N PRO A 28 12.97 -1.04 -17.93
CA PRO A 28 13.56 0.29 -18.12
C PRO A 28 12.94 1.43 -17.30
N TYR A 29 11.74 1.22 -16.76
CA TYR A 29 10.95 2.22 -16.03
C TYR A 29 10.81 1.91 -14.54
N LEU A 30 11.43 0.82 -14.07
CA LEU A 30 11.33 0.37 -12.68
C LEU A 30 12.35 1.06 -11.79
N LYS A 31 11.87 1.47 -10.61
CA LYS A 31 12.72 1.77 -9.45
C LYS A 31 12.60 0.73 -8.35
N ARG A 32 11.42 0.12 -8.23
CA ARG A 32 11.02 -0.79 -7.15
C ARG A 32 10.15 -1.88 -7.75
N VAL A 33 10.21 -3.09 -7.21
CA VAL A 33 9.35 -4.22 -7.62
C VAL A 33 8.87 -5.01 -6.41
N PRO A 34 7.54 -5.20 -6.25
CA PRO A 34 6.99 -6.06 -5.20
C PRO A 34 7.01 -7.53 -5.62
N ASP A 35 6.86 -8.43 -4.64
CA ASP A 35 6.74 -9.87 -4.87
C ASP A 35 5.36 -10.32 -5.38
N GLY A 36 4.41 -9.40 -5.51
CA GLY A 36 3.04 -9.68 -5.96
C GLY A 36 2.12 -10.27 -4.90
N GLU A 37 2.56 -10.44 -3.66
CA GLU A 37 1.75 -10.92 -2.54
C GLU A 37 0.97 -12.23 -2.82
N PRO A 38 1.62 -13.31 -3.30
CA PRO A 38 0.94 -14.55 -3.65
C PRO A 38 0.19 -15.21 -2.47
N GLY A 39 -0.74 -16.10 -2.82
CA GLY A 39 -1.52 -16.87 -1.84
C GLY A 39 -2.46 -16.03 -0.99
N GLY A 40 -2.47 -16.28 0.33
CA GLY A 40 -3.36 -15.58 1.27
C GLY A 40 -3.09 -14.08 1.38
N ARG A 41 -1.88 -13.62 1.01
CA ARG A 41 -1.51 -12.20 1.04
C ARG A 41 -2.22 -11.36 -0.02
N ARG A 42 -2.75 -11.98 -1.10
CA ARG A 42 -3.57 -11.31 -2.12
C ARG A 42 -4.81 -10.62 -1.53
N LEU A 43 -5.23 -11.00 -0.33
CA LEU A 43 -6.37 -10.43 0.40
C LEU A 43 -5.98 -9.33 1.38
N TRP A 44 -4.76 -8.79 1.24
CA TRP A 44 -4.23 -7.68 2.01
C TRP A 44 -4.38 -7.93 3.53
N ILE A 45 -5.05 -7.05 4.27
CA ILE A 45 -5.25 -7.22 5.73
C ILE A 45 -5.99 -8.50 6.13
N SER A 46 -6.77 -9.13 5.24
CA SER A 46 -7.45 -10.39 5.57
C SER A 46 -6.46 -11.53 5.87
N PHE A 47 -5.23 -11.42 5.37
CA PHE A 47 -4.09 -12.29 5.74
C PHE A 47 -3.84 -12.32 7.26
N GLN A 48 -4.26 -11.28 7.98
CA GLN A 48 -4.08 -11.14 9.42
C GLN A 48 -5.23 -11.70 10.26
N ILE A 49 -6.36 -12.06 9.65
CA ILE A 49 -7.50 -12.65 10.39
C ILE A 49 -7.08 -13.91 11.15
N PRO A 50 -6.35 -14.89 10.57
CA PRO A 50 -5.89 -16.06 11.31
C PRO A 50 -4.96 -15.70 12.48
N VAL A 51 -4.10 -14.69 12.32
CA VAL A 51 -3.17 -14.22 13.38
C VAL A 51 -3.96 -13.64 14.55
N LEU A 52 -4.95 -12.80 14.26
CA LEU A 52 -5.82 -12.21 15.28
C LEU A 52 -6.64 -13.29 16.00
N ARG A 53 -7.19 -14.26 15.26
CA ARG A 53 -7.99 -15.36 15.80
C ARG A 53 -7.21 -16.36 16.65
N ALA A 54 -5.91 -16.51 16.38
CA ALA A 54 -5.05 -17.38 17.16
C ALA A 54 -4.65 -16.76 18.52
N ASN A 55 -4.94 -15.47 18.74
CA ASN A 55 -4.59 -14.80 19.99
C ASN A 55 -5.57 -15.23 21.12
N PRO A 56 -5.09 -15.83 22.22
CA PRO A 56 -5.95 -16.31 23.30
C PRO A 56 -6.66 -15.19 24.07
N SER A 57 -6.19 -13.95 23.95
CA SER A 57 -6.83 -12.77 24.58
C SER A 57 -7.98 -12.20 23.74
N LEU A 58 -8.26 -12.79 22.57
CA LEU A 58 -9.32 -12.36 21.67
C LEU A 58 -10.32 -13.49 21.43
N THR A 59 -11.60 -13.13 21.36
CA THR A 59 -12.68 -14.07 21.03
C THR A 59 -13.62 -13.46 19.99
N PRO A 60 -14.22 -14.23 19.08
CA PRO A 60 -15.18 -13.72 18.13
C PRO A 60 -16.41 -13.10 18.80
N VAL A 61 -16.99 -12.09 18.17
CA VAL A 61 -18.29 -11.55 18.55
C VAL A 61 -19.39 -12.45 17.96
N GLY A 62 -20.12 -13.15 18.82
CA GLY A 62 -21.16 -14.09 18.42
C GLY A 62 -20.58 -15.30 17.65
N GLN A 63 -21.24 -15.70 16.56
CA GLN A 63 -20.82 -16.83 15.72
C GLN A 63 -20.03 -16.41 14.47
N THR A 64 -19.53 -15.17 14.43
CA THR A 64 -18.85 -14.60 13.25
C THR A 64 -17.36 -14.94 13.22
N ILE A 65 -16.69 -14.69 12.08
CA ILE A 65 -15.22 -14.82 11.98
C ILE A 65 -14.54 -13.56 12.56
N VAL A 66 -15.10 -12.41 12.24
CA VAL A 66 -14.76 -11.07 12.71
C VAL A 66 -16.07 -10.27 12.77
N PRO A 67 -16.18 -9.23 13.62
CA PRO A 67 -15.12 -8.70 14.48
C PRO A 67 -14.82 -9.57 15.70
N LEU A 68 -13.62 -9.41 16.25
CA LEU A 68 -13.20 -9.97 17.53
C LEU A 68 -13.42 -8.96 18.66
N LYS A 69 -13.41 -9.43 19.89
CA LYS A 69 -13.43 -8.65 21.12
C LYS A 69 -12.40 -9.18 22.11
N LEU A 70 -12.12 -8.44 23.17
CA LEU A 70 -11.33 -9.01 24.27
C LEU A 70 -12.07 -10.20 24.87
N ALA A 71 -11.33 -11.28 25.13
CA ALA A 71 -11.86 -12.42 25.85
C ALA A 71 -12.17 -12.04 27.31
N ASP A 72 -13.18 -12.70 27.89
CA ASP A 72 -13.61 -12.39 29.26
C ASP A 72 -12.46 -12.64 30.25
N GLY A 73 -12.12 -11.62 31.03
CA GLY A 73 -11.01 -11.67 32.00
C GLY A 73 -9.63 -11.33 31.43
N SER A 74 -9.47 -11.22 30.11
CA SER A 74 -8.22 -10.73 29.51
C SER A 74 -8.03 -9.24 29.72
N LYS A 75 -6.77 -8.84 29.96
CA LYS A 75 -6.37 -7.44 30.12
C LYS A 75 -5.50 -6.99 28.95
N PRO A 76 -5.37 -5.67 28.69
CA PRO A 76 -4.51 -5.14 27.62
C PRO A 76 -3.07 -5.64 27.67
N GLU A 77 -2.52 -5.84 28.87
CA GLU A 77 -1.17 -6.35 29.09
C GLU A 77 -0.98 -7.82 28.68
N ASP A 78 -2.05 -8.61 28.63
CA ASP A 78 -2.01 -10.03 28.22
C ASP A 78 -1.95 -10.18 26.69
N ILE A 79 -2.24 -9.11 25.95
CA ILE A 79 -2.28 -9.13 24.49
C ILE A 79 -0.86 -9.14 23.95
N HIS A 80 -0.46 -10.30 23.43
CA HIS A 80 0.82 -10.47 22.76
C HIS A 80 0.62 -11.07 21.37
N PHE A 81 1.35 -10.53 20.38
CA PHE A 81 1.44 -11.08 19.04
C PHE A 81 2.89 -11.46 18.74
N GLY A 82 3.09 -12.68 18.26
CA GLY A 82 4.38 -13.22 17.84
C GLY A 82 4.83 -12.67 16.48
N GLU A 83 5.09 -13.56 15.52
CA GLU A 83 5.28 -13.15 14.13
C GLU A 83 3.92 -12.93 13.45
N LEU A 84 3.81 -11.82 12.71
CA LEU A 84 2.62 -11.52 11.90
C LEU A 84 2.71 -12.15 10.50
N GLY A 85 3.90 -12.62 10.13
CA GLY A 85 4.18 -13.35 8.89
C GLY A 85 4.83 -12.50 7.80
N TYR A 86 4.79 -11.17 7.86
CA TYR A 86 5.37 -10.31 6.82
C TYR A 86 6.87 -10.54 6.62
N ALA A 87 7.64 -10.62 7.70
CA ALA A 87 9.08 -10.91 7.64
C ALA A 87 9.36 -12.35 7.17
N ARG A 88 8.49 -13.30 7.53
CA ARG A 88 8.60 -14.69 7.09
C ARG A 88 8.40 -14.81 5.58
N GLU A 89 7.43 -14.09 5.01
CA GLU A 89 7.18 -14.11 3.56
C GLU A 89 8.20 -13.28 2.77
N ALA A 90 8.66 -12.13 3.29
CA ALA A 90 9.60 -11.26 2.58
C ALA A 90 10.98 -11.90 2.37
N ARG A 91 11.40 -12.81 3.26
CA ARG A 91 12.71 -13.49 3.19
C ARG A 91 12.89 -14.37 1.95
N PRO A 92 12.05 -15.40 1.71
CA PRO A 92 12.15 -16.20 0.49
C PRO A 92 11.92 -15.36 -0.77
N SER A 93 10.96 -14.43 -0.77
CA SER A 93 10.73 -13.55 -1.94
C SER A 93 11.92 -12.65 -2.27
N TYR A 94 12.76 -12.31 -1.29
CA TYR A 94 14.01 -11.60 -1.54
C TYR A 94 15.07 -12.48 -2.21
N GLU A 95 15.14 -13.78 -1.88
CA GLU A 95 16.02 -14.73 -2.58
C GLU A 95 15.59 -14.92 -4.05
N ASP A 96 14.27 -14.96 -4.30
CA ASP A 96 13.71 -14.98 -5.65
C ASP A 96 14.06 -13.70 -6.41
N PHE A 97 13.97 -12.54 -5.75
CA PHE A 97 14.36 -11.25 -6.30
C PHE A 97 15.85 -11.22 -6.69
N LEU A 98 16.73 -11.73 -5.83
CA LEU A 98 18.16 -11.84 -6.10
C LEU A 98 18.44 -12.76 -7.30
N THR A 99 17.70 -13.87 -7.39
CA THR A 99 17.80 -14.82 -8.50
C THR A 99 17.38 -14.15 -9.82
N SER A 100 16.22 -13.50 -9.86
CA SER A 100 15.75 -12.77 -11.04
C SER A 100 16.67 -11.63 -11.45
N ARG A 101 17.22 -10.87 -10.49
CA ARG A 101 18.19 -9.80 -10.78
C ARG A 101 19.51 -10.34 -11.32
N SER A 102 20.03 -11.42 -10.74
CA SER A 102 21.26 -12.08 -11.20
C SER A 102 21.12 -12.71 -12.58
N ALA A 103 19.91 -13.18 -12.92
CA ALA A 103 19.56 -13.68 -14.25
C ALA A 103 19.31 -12.57 -15.29
N GLY A 104 19.41 -11.29 -14.91
CA GLY A 104 19.18 -10.15 -15.79
C GLY A 104 17.71 -9.90 -16.13
N GLN A 105 16.76 -10.55 -15.45
CA GLN A 105 15.33 -10.32 -15.63
C GLN A 105 14.89 -8.99 -15.01
N LEU A 106 15.54 -8.59 -13.92
CA LEU A 106 15.36 -7.28 -13.28
C LEU A 106 16.61 -6.41 -13.47
N PRO A 107 16.46 -5.09 -13.68
CA PRO A 107 17.60 -4.18 -13.72
C PRO A 107 18.37 -4.15 -12.39
N ALA A 108 19.69 -4.02 -12.46
CA ALA A 108 20.57 -4.07 -11.28
C ALA A 108 20.26 -3.02 -10.19
N GLY A 109 19.75 -1.85 -10.58
CA GLY A 109 19.43 -0.76 -9.67
C GLY A 109 18.03 -0.77 -9.07
N VAL A 110 17.18 -1.75 -9.42
CA VAL A 110 15.83 -1.88 -8.84
C VAL A 110 15.94 -2.37 -7.41
N ARG A 111 15.08 -1.84 -6.53
CA ARG A 111 14.91 -2.31 -5.14
C ARG A 111 13.74 -3.28 -5.00
N PHE A 112 13.87 -4.22 -4.08
CA PHE A 112 12.79 -5.07 -3.62
C PHE A 112 11.83 -4.31 -2.72
N GLN A 113 10.55 -4.29 -3.08
CA GLN A 113 9.50 -3.58 -2.35
C GLN A 113 8.73 -4.54 -1.44
N VAL A 114 8.65 -4.19 -0.16
CA VAL A 114 7.76 -4.85 0.81
C VAL A 114 6.62 -3.90 1.17
N SER A 115 5.41 -4.22 0.73
CA SER A 115 4.19 -3.46 1.03
C SER A 115 3.54 -3.99 2.30
N LEU A 116 3.28 -3.09 3.26
CA LEU A 116 2.76 -3.42 4.59
C LEU A 116 1.49 -2.59 4.87
N PRO A 117 0.42 -3.19 5.41
CA PRO A 117 -0.66 -2.39 5.94
C PRO A 117 -0.20 -1.66 7.21
N THR A 118 -0.80 -0.51 7.49
CA THR A 118 -0.61 0.08 8.82
C THR A 118 -1.27 -0.79 9.90
N PRO A 119 -0.81 -0.71 11.17
CA PRO A 119 -1.50 -1.32 12.30
C PRO A 119 -2.97 -0.90 12.42
N TRP A 120 -3.29 0.35 12.03
CA TRP A 120 -4.64 0.88 12.07
C TRP A 120 -5.54 0.16 11.07
N ALA A 121 -5.05 -0.02 9.85
CA ALA A 121 -5.73 -0.74 8.79
C ALA A 121 -6.11 -2.17 9.17
N VAL A 122 -5.34 -2.83 10.03
CA VAL A 122 -5.64 -4.20 10.48
C VAL A 122 -6.60 -4.23 11.66
N VAL A 123 -6.31 -3.46 12.71
CA VAL A 123 -7.02 -3.62 14.00
C VAL A 123 -8.44 -3.06 13.93
N MET A 124 -8.61 -1.88 13.33
CA MET A 124 -9.89 -1.16 13.37
C MET A 124 -11.06 -1.88 12.66
N PRO A 125 -10.88 -2.57 11.52
CA PRO A 125 -11.98 -3.30 10.90
C PRO A 125 -12.25 -4.68 11.52
N PHE A 126 -11.28 -5.27 12.24
CA PHE A 126 -11.38 -6.66 12.73
C PHE A 126 -11.58 -6.81 14.23
N VAL A 127 -11.51 -5.72 15.00
CA VAL A 127 -11.80 -5.72 16.44
C VAL A 127 -12.90 -4.71 16.75
N GLN A 128 -13.91 -5.10 17.53
CA GLN A 128 -14.99 -4.21 17.90
C GLN A 128 -14.51 -3.07 18.80
N GLN A 129 -15.20 -1.93 18.77
CA GLN A 129 -15.00 -0.86 19.75
C GLN A 129 -15.73 -1.20 21.06
N PRO A 130 -15.21 -0.80 22.24
CA PRO A 130 -13.97 -0.04 22.44
C PRO A 130 -12.68 -0.88 22.47
N ASP A 131 -12.78 -2.21 22.38
CA ASP A 131 -11.67 -3.16 22.55
C ASP A 131 -10.52 -2.95 21.57
N ALA A 132 -10.81 -2.52 20.34
CA ALA A 132 -9.79 -2.19 19.33
C ALA A 132 -8.73 -1.21 19.86
N ARG A 133 -9.10 -0.26 20.72
CA ARG A 133 -8.16 0.70 21.33
C ARG A 133 -7.17 0.03 22.27
N GLN A 134 -7.57 -1.07 22.90
CA GLN A 134 -6.75 -1.87 23.81
C GLN A 134 -5.84 -2.84 23.04
N VAL A 135 -6.33 -3.39 21.92
CA VAL A 135 -5.57 -4.30 21.05
C VAL A 135 -4.51 -3.57 20.22
N TYR A 136 -4.84 -2.35 19.76
CA TYR A 136 -4.00 -1.58 18.82
C TYR A 136 -2.54 -1.45 19.25
N PRO A 137 -2.19 -1.04 20.49
CA PRO A 137 -0.79 -0.91 20.90
C PRO A 137 0.00 -2.23 20.84
N ALA A 138 -0.64 -3.36 21.16
CA ALA A 138 0.03 -4.67 21.09
C ALA A 138 0.31 -5.10 19.65
N TYR A 139 -0.64 -4.86 18.74
CA TYR A 139 -0.47 -5.15 17.32
C TYR A 139 0.55 -4.21 16.66
N GLU A 140 0.52 -2.91 16.96
CA GLU A 140 1.52 -1.94 16.47
C GLU A 140 2.94 -2.38 16.87
N ARG A 141 3.16 -2.73 18.15
CA ARG A 141 4.46 -3.24 18.60
C ARG A 141 4.92 -4.49 17.83
N ALA A 142 3.98 -5.37 17.46
CA ALA A 142 4.31 -6.57 16.68
C ALA A 142 4.64 -6.23 15.23
N MET A 143 3.89 -5.31 14.60
CA MET A 143 4.19 -4.83 13.24
C MET A 143 5.56 -4.14 13.17
N LEU A 144 5.92 -3.35 14.18
CA LEU A 144 7.26 -2.73 14.25
C LEU A 144 8.37 -3.79 14.41
N ARG A 145 8.11 -4.90 15.12
CA ARG A 145 9.04 -6.05 15.16
C ARG A 145 9.15 -6.77 13.82
N GLU A 146 8.07 -6.84 13.03
CA GLU A 146 8.16 -7.37 11.65
C GLU A 146 9.06 -6.50 10.79
N VAL A 147 8.91 -5.17 10.85
CA VAL A 147 9.81 -4.23 10.16
C VAL A 147 11.26 -4.46 10.59
N GLU A 148 11.53 -4.57 11.90
CA GLU A 148 12.87 -4.87 12.40
C GLU A 148 13.43 -6.19 11.85
N ARG A 149 12.61 -7.25 11.78
CA ARG A 149 13.03 -8.55 11.21
C ARG A 149 13.33 -8.46 9.71
N ILE A 150 12.52 -7.71 8.95
CA ILE A 150 12.75 -7.44 7.52
C ILE A 150 14.08 -6.70 7.33
N LEU A 151 14.32 -5.63 8.11
CA LEU A 151 15.54 -4.84 8.05
C LEU A 151 16.80 -5.65 8.38
N LYS A 152 16.70 -6.62 9.28
CA LYS A 152 17.81 -7.55 9.60
C LYS A 152 18.07 -8.57 8.49
N ALA A 153 17.03 -8.96 7.76
CA ALA A 153 17.12 -10.02 6.75
C ALA A 153 17.48 -9.50 5.36
N ILE A 154 17.14 -8.25 5.03
CA ILE A 154 17.29 -7.70 3.69
C ILE A 154 18.24 -6.48 3.73
N PRO A 155 19.32 -6.48 2.93
CA PRO A 155 20.22 -5.33 2.84
C PRO A 155 19.49 -4.03 2.52
N HIS A 156 19.78 -2.98 3.29
CA HIS A 156 19.04 -1.72 3.21
C HIS A 156 19.05 -1.09 1.80
N HIS A 157 20.16 -1.22 1.07
CA HIS A 157 20.30 -0.66 -0.27
C HIS A 157 19.43 -1.35 -1.32
N ASP A 158 19.00 -2.58 -1.04
CA ASP A 158 18.10 -3.35 -1.89
C ASP A 158 16.63 -3.20 -1.48
N LEU A 159 16.35 -2.60 -0.31
CA LEU A 159 15.02 -2.58 0.27
C LEU A 159 14.29 -1.26 0.05
N ALA A 160 13.00 -1.37 -0.24
CA ALA A 160 12.00 -0.32 -0.19
C ALA A 160 10.78 -0.81 0.62
N ILE A 161 10.29 0.00 1.56
CA ILE A 161 9.11 -0.31 2.39
C ILE A 161 7.97 0.65 2.03
N GLN A 162 6.77 0.10 1.85
CA GLN A 162 5.55 0.87 1.67
C GLN A 162 4.61 0.68 2.85
N TRP A 163 4.01 1.78 3.33
CA TRP A 163 2.83 1.72 4.18
C TRP A 163 1.55 1.96 3.37
N ASP A 164 0.61 1.02 3.43
CA ASP A 164 -0.69 1.12 2.79
C ASP A 164 -1.70 1.78 3.74
N VAL A 165 -2.13 2.99 3.36
CA VAL A 165 -2.98 3.88 4.15
C VAL A 165 -4.38 3.87 3.53
N CYS A 166 -5.22 2.92 3.97
CA CYS A 166 -6.57 2.71 3.43
C CYS A 166 -7.66 3.06 4.42
N LEU A 167 -7.69 2.41 5.60
CA LEU A 167 -8.75 2.66 6.59
C LEU A 167 -8.63 4.06 7.19
N GLU A 168 -7.40 4.58 7.31
CA GLU A 168 -7.16 5.98 7.65
C GLU A 168 -7.70 6.92 6.57
N MET A 169 -7.52 6.59 5.29
CA MET A 169 -8.05 7.39 4.18
C MET A 169 -9.57 7.41 4.17
N LEU A 170 -10.23 6.25 4.38
CA LEU A 170 -11.68 6.17 4.48
C LEU A 170 -12.21 6.99 5.66
N ALA A 171 -11.53 6.91 6.81
CA ALA A 171 -11.85 7.70 7.99
C ALA A 171 -11.62 9.21 7.79
N TRP A 172 -10.53 9.58 7.11
CA TRP A 172 -10.16 10.96 6.81
C TRP A 172 -11.12 11.63 5.83
N ASP A 173 -11.51 10.89 4.80
CA ASP A 173 -12.49 11.34 3.83
C ASP A 173 -13.89 11.48 4.47
N GLY A 174 -14.24 10.52 5.33
CA GLY A 174 -15.42 10.58 6.19
C GLY A 174 -16.74 10.24 5.49
N ARG A 175 -16.72 9.88 4.21
CA ARG A 175 -17.90 9.42 3.46
C ARG A 175 -18.21 7.93 3.63
N TRP A 176 -17.34 7.16 4.27
CA TRP A 176 -17.55 5.72 4.46
C TRP A 176 -18.18 5.42 5.84
N PRO A 177 -19.42 4.89 5.91
CA PRO A 177 -20.15 4.77 7.18
C PRO A 177 -19.45 3.93 8.26
N THR A 178 -18.70 2.90 7.87
CA THR A 178 -18.03 1.99 8.82
C THR A 178 -16.62 2.45 9.21
N SER A 179 -16.18 3.62 8.73
CA SER A 179 -14.94 4.27 9.13
C SER A 179 -15.20 5.78 9.26
N PRO A 180 -15.90 6.22 10.31
CA PRO A 180 -16.25 7.63 10.46
C PRO A 180 -15.08 8.48 10.99
N PRO A 181 -15.09 9.80 10.74
CA PRO A 181 -14.22 10.76 11.42
C PRO A 181 -14.38 10.71 12.94
N PHE A 182 -13.31 11.01 13.69
CA PHE A 182 -13.33 11.03 15.15
C PHE A 182 -12.54 12.21 15.74
N PRO A 183 -12.86 12.67 16.96
CA PRO A 183 -12.16 13.77 17.60
C PRO A 183 -10.66 13.50 17.75
N GLY A 184 -9.82 14.46 17.35
CA GLY A 184 -8.36 14.34 17.44
C GLY A 184 -7.72 13.44 16.36
N MET A 185 -8.48 13.05 15.33
CA MET A 185 -8.00 12.18 14.25
C MET A 185 -6.70 12.65 13.61
N GLU A 186 -6.57 13.94 13.33
CA GLU A 186 -5.36 14.50 12.71
C GLU A 186 -4.11 14.23 13.57
N GLN A 187 -4.20 14.48 14.87
CA GLN A 187 -3.10 14.26 15.81
C GLN A 187 -2.78 12.76 15.94
N VAL A 188 -3.81 11.91 15.97
CA VAL A 188 -3.63 10.45 16.03
C VAL A 188 -2.93 9.93 14.78
N PHE A 189 -3.40 10.31 13.58
CA PHE A 189 -2.80 9.86 12.32
C PHE A 189 -1.40 10.42 12.12
N ALA A 190 -1.17 11.71 12.42
CA ALA A 190 0.17 12.31 12.42
C ALA A 190 1.15 11.51 13.28
N ALA A 191 0.76 11.19 14.52
CA ALA A 191 1.60 10.43 15.44
C ALA A 191 1.84 9.00 14.94
N ASN A 192 0.82 8.35 14.35
CA ASN A 192 0.97 7.01 13.77
C ASN A 192 1.98 7.03 12.63
N PHE A 193 1.85 7.93 11.66
CA PHE A 193 2.77 8.02 10.52
C PHE A 193 4.19 8.38 10.96
N GLN A 194 4.35 9.22 11.99
CA GLN A 194 5.66 9.50 12.61
C GLN A 194 6.32 8.23 13.14
N ARG A 195 5.61 7.43 13.94
CA ARG A 195 6.15 6.19 14.52
C ARG A 195 6.47 5.16 13.43
N LEU A 196 5.56 4.97 12.47
CA LEU A 196 5.73 4.02 11.38
C LEU A 196 6.89 4.40 10.44
N ALA A 197 7.05 5.68 10.14
CA ALA A 197 8.17 6.16 9.33
C ALA A 197 9.51 6.09 10.08
N ALA A 198 9.53 6.40 11.38
CA ALA A 198 10.73 6.35 12.21
C ALA A 198 11.30 4.92 12.36
N ALA A 199 10.45 3.90 12.19
CA ALA A 199 10.89 2.51 12.20
C ALA A 199 11.70 2.09 10.96
N VAL A 200 11.71 2.91 9.89
CA VAL A 200 12.43 2.62 8.65
C VAL A 200 13.67 3.52 8.54
N PRO A 201 14.90 2.97 8.59
CA PRO A 201 16.13 3.76 8.55
C PRO A 201 16.35 4.44 7.19
N SER A 202 17.17 5.49 7.16
CA SER A 202 17.43 6.31 5.96
C SER A 202 18.06 5.58 4.78
N GLY A 203 18.75 4.46 5.02
CA GLY A 203 19.30 3.60 3.96
C GLY A 203 18.23 2.83 3.17
N VAL A 204 17.00 2.75 3.70
CA VAL A 204 15.85 2.07 3.12
C VAL A 204 14.89 3.11 2.57
N GLU A 205 14.46 2.92 1.32
CA GLU A 205 13.45 3.80 0.74
C GLU A 205 12.09 3.58 1.41
N LEU A 206 11.37 4.66 1.67
CA LEU A 206 10.05 4.63 2.29
C LEU A 206 9.05 5.32 1.38
N GLY A 207 7.88 4.70 1.22
CA GLY A 207 6.74 5.37 0.62
C GLY A 207 5.41 5.04 1.26
N PHE A 208 4.40 5.75 0.79
CA PHE A 208 3.02 5.62 1.25
C PHE A 208 2.09 5.41 0.06
N HIS A 209 1.26 4.38 0.15
CA HIS A 209 0.15 4.16 -0.78
C HIS A 209 -1.14 4.64 -0.12
N LEU A 210 -1.68 5.76 -0.62
CA LEU A 210 -3.03 6.16 -0.21
C LEU A 210 -4.04 5.30 -0.96
N CYS A 211 -5.09 4.85 -0.28
CA CYS A 211 -6.03 3.91 -0.87
C CYS A 211 -7.46 4.22 -0.43
N TYR A 212 -8.42 4.04 -1.33
CA TYR A 212 -9.85 4.01 -0.97
C TYR A 212 -10.41 2.59 -0.88
N GLY A 213 -9.51 1.60 -0.95
CA GLY A 213 -9.77 0.19 -0.88
C GLY A 213 -10.49 -0.34 -2.12
N ASP A 214 -10.17 -1.58 -2.45
CA ASP A 214 -10.71 -2.28 -3.59
C ASP A 214 -10.77 -3.76 -3.25
N LEU A 215 -11.94 -4.20 -2.76
CA LEU A 215 -12.17 -5.58 -2.39
C LEU A 215 -12.96 -6.24 -3.52
N ASP A 216 -12.28 -7.12 -4.27
CA ASP A 216 -12.83 -7.87 -5.40
C ASP A 216 -13.55 -7.00 -6.46
N ALA A 217 -12.87 -5.93 -6.93
CA ALA A 217 -13.35 -5.03 -7.97
C ALA A 217 -14.58 -4.19 -7.59
N ARG A 218 -14.84 -4.03 -6.28
CA ARG A 218 -15.77 -3.04 -5.74
C ARG A 218 -15.01 -2.11 -4.81
N HIS A 219 -14.95 -0.84 -5.17
CA HIS A 219 -14.42 0.20 -4.30
C HIS A 219 -15.27 0.33 -3.04
N PHE A 220 -14.63 0.41 -1.86
CA PHE A 220 -15.38 0.79 -0.65
C PHE A 220 -15.90 2.22 -0.81
N GLY A 221 -15.06 3.15 -1.30
CA GLY A 221 -15.52 4.45 -1.74
C GLY A 221 -14.75 4.91 -2.97
N GLN A 222 -15.31 5.84 -3.73
CA GLN A 222 -14.53 6.56 -4.74
C GLN A 222 -14.29 8.00 -4.29
N PRO A 223 -13.06 8.54 -4.43
CA PRO A 223 -12.80 9.95 -4.20
C PRO A 223 -13.70 10.81 -5.11
N VAL A 224 -14.29 11.87 -4.54
CA VAL A 224 -15.00 12.89 -5.34
C VAL A 224 -13.98 13.60 -6.23
N ASP A 225 -12.91 14.07 -5.60
CA ASP A 225 -11.73 14.69 -6.20
C ASP A 225 -10.47 14.31 -5.39
N ALA A 226 -9.31 14.86 -5.77
CA ALA A 226 -8.06 14.59 -5.08
C ALA A 226 -7.87 15.33 -3.74
N THR A 227 -8.83 16.13 -3.25
CA THR A 227 -8.66 16.99 -2.07
C THR A 227 -8.23 16.19 -0.84
N LYS A 228 -8.94 15.10 -0.54
CA LYS A 228 -8.66 14.26 0.63
C LYS A 228 -7.34 13.51 0.53
N LEU A 229 -6.93 13.14 -0.69
CA LEU A 229 -5.61 12.55 -0.95
C LEU A 229 -4.49 13.56 -0.70
N VAL A 230 -4.67 14.81 -1.16
CA VAL A 230 -3.71 15.91 -0.96
C VAL A 230 -3.60 16.27 0.52
N GLU A 231 -4.71 16.39 1.24
CA GLU A 231 -4.71 16.65 2.69
C GLU A 231 -3.94 15.59 3.47
N MET A 232 -4.18 14.30 3.19
CA MET A 232 -3.48 13.18 3.84
C MET A 232 -1.99 13.15 3.47
N ALA A 233 -1.64 13.32 2.19
CA ALA A 233 -0.24 13.35 1.76
C ALA A 233 0.51 14.51 2.43
N ASN A 234 -0.11 15.69 2.52
CA ASN A 234 0.45 16.83 3.23
C ASN A 234 0.55 16.57 4.74
N LEU A 235 -0.35 15.78 5.32
CA LEU A 235 -0.30 15.38 6.74
C LEU A 235 0.91 14.49 7.01
N ILE A 236 1.14 13.52 6.14
CA ILE A 236 2.31 12.65 6.19
C ILE A 236 3.58 13.49 5.99
N ALA A 237 3.66 14.27 4.91
CA ALA A 237 4.85 15.03 4.53
C ALA A 237 5.31 16.02 5.61
N ARG A 238 4.39 16.71 6.27
CA ARG A 238 4.72 17.71 7.31
C ARG A 238 5.15 17.10 8.64
N ASN A 239 4.73 15.86 8.93
CA ASN A 239 4.96 15.24 10.25
C ASN A 239 6.12 14.23 10.24
N VAL A 240 6.35 13.54 9.12
CA VAL A 240 7.43 12.55 9.00
C VAL A 240 8.79 13.23 8.88
N GLN A 241 9.70 12.92 9.81
CA GLN A 241 11.00 13.61 9.96
C GLN A 241 12.12 13.07 9.05
N ARG A 242 11.89 11.91 8.41
CA ARG A 242 12.83 11.31 7.46
C ARG A 242 12.37 11.53 6.02
N ALA A 243 13.27 11.40 5.06
CA ALA A 243 12.94 11.52 3.65
C ALA A 243 11.91 10.45 3.23
N ILE A 244 10.83 10.88 2.57
CA ILE A 244 9.88 9.99 1.90
C ILE A 244 10.27 9.91 0.42
N GLN A 245 10.50 8.72 -0.11
CA GLN A 245 10.90 8.52 -1.49
C GLN A 245 9.71 8.55 -2.44
N TRP A 246 8.54 8.04 -2.04
CA TRP A 246 7.35 8.15 -2.88
C TRP A 246 6.03 8.26 -2.12
N VAL A 247 5.06 8.89 -2.76
CA VAL A 247 3.64 8.83 -2.38
C VAL A 247 2.85 8.40 -3.61
N HIS A 248 2.00 7.39 -3.46
CA HIS A 248 1.08 6.93 -4.48
C HIS A 248 -0.36 7.36 -4.18
N MET A 249 -1.07 7.84 -5.20
CA MET A 249 -2.48 8.24 -5.10
C MET A 249 -3.36 7.55 -6.16
N PRO A 250 -4.51 6.97 -5.77
CA PRO A 250 -5.43 6.30 -6.67
C PRO A 250 -6.15 7.31 -7.55
N VAL A 251 -6.45 6.92 -8.79
CA VAL A 251 -7.30 7.68 -9.71
C VAL A 251 -8.34 6.73 -10.30
N PRO A 252 -9.63 6.91 -9.99
CA PRO A 252 -10.69 6.11 -10.60
C PRO A 252 -10.69 6.21 -12.12
N ILE A 253 -11.10 5.13 -12.79
CA ILE A 253 -10.97 4.97 -14.24
C ILE A 253 -11.62 6.10 -15.06
N ASP A 254 -12.74 6.63 -14.58
CA ASP A 254 -13.57 7.62 -15.25
C ASP A 254 -13.08 9.07 -15.07
N ARG A 255 -12.08 9.31 -14.22
CA ARG A 255 -11.59 10.66 -13.87
C ARG A 255 -10.64 11.20 -14.94
N THR A 256 -11.21 11.91 -15.91
CA THR A 256 -10.47 12.70 -16.91
C THR A 256 -10.79 14.20 -16.82
N ASP A 257 -11.58 14.58 -15.82
CA ASP A 257 -12.08 15.92 -15.59
C ASP A 257 -11.12 16.78 -14.77
N ASP A 258 -11.19 18.09 -15.01
CA ASP A 258 -10.35 19.07 -14.35
C ASP A 258 -10.63 19.20 -12.84
N ALA A 259 -11.87 18.96 -12.42
CA ALA A 259 -12.28 19.09 -11.02
C ALA A 259 -11.58 18.05 -10.13
N TYR A 260 -11.43 16.81 -10.61
CA TYR A 260 -10.73 15.76 -9.88
C TYR A 260 -9.27 16.11 -9.59
N PHE A 261 -8.55 16.62 -10.60
CA PHE A 261 -7.11 16.87 -10.51
C PHE A 261 -6.75 18.26 -9.96
N ALA A 262 -7.68 19.22 -9.96
CA ALA A 262 -7.44 20.58 -9.48
C ALA A 262 -6.76 20.67 -8.10
N PRO A 263 -7.16 19.87 -7.09
CA PRO A 263 -6.55 19.92 -5.76
C PRO A 263 -5.06 19.54 -5.73
N LEU A 264 -4.54 18.83 -6.75
CA LEU A 264 -3.12 18.44 -6.80
C LEU A 264 -2.16 19.65 -6.82
N LYS A 265 -2.65 20.85 -7.15
CA LYS A 265 -1.88 22.11 -7.04
C LYS A 265 -1.45 22.44 -5.61
N ASP A 266 -2.21 21.96 -4.62
CA ASP A 266 -1.96 22.23 -3.20
C ASP A 266 -1.08 21.14 -2.54
N LEU A 267 -0.52 20.24 -3.35
CA LEU A 267 0.33 19.16 -2.86
C LEU A 267 1.70 19.69 -2.41
N GLN A 268 2.04 19.39 -1.16
CA GLN A 268 3.25 19.85 -0.46
C GLN A 268 4.09 18.64 -0.02
N LEU A 269 4.58 17.88 -1.00
CA LEU A 269 5.52 16.78 -0.71
C LEU A 269 6.88 17.33 -0.29
N GLN A 270 7.64 16.51 0.44
CA GLN A 270 9.03 16.84 0.77
C GLN A 270 9.88 16.93 -0.52
N PRO A 271 10.93 17.78 -0.55
CA PRO A 271 11.84 17.82 -1.68
C PRO A 271 12.42 16.43 -1.99
N GLY A 272 12.33 16.02 -3.26
CA GLY A 272 12.82 14.72 -3.72
C GLY A 272 11.83 13.56 -3.58
N THR A 273 10.65 13.77 -2.98
CA THR A 273 9.58 12.75 -2.98
C THR A 273 8.96 12.63 -4.38
N GLU A 274 8.86 11.39 -4.87
CA GLU A 274 8.21 11.07 -6.13
C GLU A 274 6.69 10.92 -5.93
N LEU A 275 5.90 11.64 -6.72
CA LEU A 275 4.46 11.39 -6.82
C LEU A 275 4.22 10.29 -7.86
N TYR A 276 3.43 9.28 -7.52
CA TYR A 276 2.86 8.33 -8.47
C TYR A 276 1.33 8.44 -8.48
N LEU A 277 0.75 8.51 -9.67
CA LEU A 277 -0.70 8.57 -9.85
C LEU A 277 -1.21 7.27 -10.49
N GLY A 278 -2.28 6.72 -9.91
CA GLY A 278 -2.95 5.49 -10.31
C GLY A 278 -3.75 5.60 -11.62
N LEU A 279 -3.11 6.03 -12.71
CA LEU A 279 -3.73 6.39 -13.99
C LEU A 279 -3.88 5.21 -14.96
N VAL A 280 -3.29 4.06 -14.66
CA VAL A 280 -3.31 2.87 -15.53
C VAL A 280 -4.50 2.00 -15.18
N HIS A 281 -5.34 1.71 -16.18
CA HIS A 281 -6.46 0.79 -16.08
C HIS A 281 -6.45 -0.15 -17.29
N ALA A 282 -6.61 -1.45 -17.07
CA ALA A 282 -6.61 -2.43 -18.15
C ALA A 282 -7.85 -2.30 -19.06
N GLN A 283 -8.99 -1.88 -18.49
CA GLN A 283 -10.29 -1.84 -19.17
C GLN A 283 -10.34 -0.87 -20.35
N ASP A 284 -9.66 0.29 -20.25
CA ASP A 284 -9.59 1.29 -21.32
C ASP A 284 -8.15 1.48 -21.86
N GLY A 285 -7.21 0.68 -21.35
CA GLY A 285 -5.87 0.52 -21.85
C GLY A 285 -5.08 1.82 -21.97
N ILE A 286 -4.22 1.87 -23.00
CA ILE A 286 -3.30 2.98 -23.22
C ILE A 286 -4.02 4.29 -23.57
N GLU A 287 -5.11 4.23 -24.34
CA GLU A 287 -5.82 5.44 -24.77
C GLU A 287 -6.56 6.10 -23.62
N GLY A 288 -7.17 5.30 -22.74
CA GLY A 288 -7.62 5.79 -21.44
C GLY A 288 -6.45 6.40 -20.67
N THR A 289 -5.37 5.64 -20.46
CA THR A 289 -4.14 6.05 -19.73
C THR A 289 -3.65 7.43 -20.13
N LYS A 290 -3.49 7.68 -21.44
CA LYS A 290 -3.07 8.98 -21.99
C LYS A 290 -4.01 10.13 -21.63
N LYS A 291 -5.33 9.92 -21.65
CA LYS A 291 -6.31 10.97 -21.30
C LYS A 291 -6.16 11.41 -19.85
N ARG A 292 -6.03 10.48 -18.90
CA ARG A 292 -5.83 10.83 -17.49
C ARG A 292 -4.46 11.46 -17.24
N ILE A 293 -3.40 11.00 -17.93
CA ILE A 293 -2.08 11.66 -17.89
C ILE A 293 -2.20 13.11 -18.35
N ALA A 294 -2.88 13.37 -19.47
CA ALA A 294 -3.05 14.71 -20.00
C ALA A 294 -3.84 15.63 -19.05
N ALA A 295 -4.90 15.10 -18.42
CA ALA A 295 -5.67 15.82 -17.41
C ALA A 295 -4.83 16.17 -16.18
N ALA A 296 -4.11 15.17 -15.61
CA ALA A 296 -3.25 15.37 -14.43
C ALA A 296 -2.10 16.35 -14.70
N LYS A 297 -1.46 16.30 -15.88
CA LYS A 297 -0.32 17.17 -16.25
C LYS A 297 -0.65 18.66 -16.23
N LYS A 298 -1.92 19.05 -16.32
CA LYS A 298 -2.36 20.46 -16.17
C LYS A 298 -2.19 21.00 -14.74
N TYR A 299 -2.15 20.11 -13.75
CA TYR A 299 -2.15 20.45 -12.32
C TYR A 299 -0.85 20.05 -11.61
N VAL A 300 -0.24 18.93 -12.03
CA VAL A 300 1.06 18.48 -11.53
C VAL A 300 1.93 18.02 -12.70
N PRO A 301 3.04 18.73 -13.02
CA PRO A 301 3.79 18.49 -14.26
C PRO A 301 4.71 17.26 -14.21
N LYS A 302 5.04 16.75 -13.03
CA LYS A 302 5.99 15.63 -12.84
C LYS A 302 5.40 14.58 -11.91
N PHE A 303 5.21 13.37 -12.43
CA PHE A 303 4.77 12.20 -11.67
C PHE A 303 5.16 10.92 -12.42
N GLY A 304 5.25 9.81 -11.69
CA GLY A 304 5.23 8.46 -12.24
C GLY A 304 3.81 7.91 -12.34
N ILE A 305 3.65 6.76 -12.99
CA ILE A 305 2.34 6.15 -13.23
C ILE A 305 2.18 4.82 -12.48
N GLY A 306 0.99 4.59 -11.96
CA GLY A 306 0.53 3.41 -11.23
C GLY A 306 -0.83 2.94 -11.75
N SER A 307 -1.29 1.78 -11.32
CA SER A 307 -2.70 1.43 -11.24
C SER A 307 -3.29 2.01 -9.96
N GLU A 308 -4.61 2.08 -9.89
CA GLU A 308 -5.28 2.64 -8.72
C GLU A 308 -4.95 1.92 -7.40
N CYS A 309 -4.84 0.60 -7.45
CA CYS A 309 -4.51 -0.29 -6.34
C CYS A 309 -3.61 -1.44 -6.87
N GLY A 310 -3.32 -2.44 -6.04
CA GLY A 310 -2.69 -3.67 -6.51
C GLY A 310 -3.48 -4.36 -7.63
N ILE A 311 -2.79 -5.05 -8.54
CA ILE A 311 -3.37 -5.68 -9.73
C ILE A 311 -3.71 -7.15 -9.49
N SER A 312 -4.04 -7.51 -8.24
CA SER A 312 -4.58 -8.83 -7.90
C SER A 312 -6.10 -8.95 -8.08
N ARG A 313 -6.75 -7.90 -8.62
CA ARG A 313 -8.22 -7.80 -8.82
C ARG A 313 -8.80 -9.04 -9.49
N GLY A 314 -9.82 -9.63 -8.88
CA GLY A 314 -10.51 -10.81 -9.40
C GLY A 314 -9.64 -12.08 -9.51
N ARG A 315 -8.40 -12.04 -9.00
CA ARG A 315 -7.42 -13.14 -9.06
C ARG A 315 -7.22 -13.66 -10.49
N ASN A 316 -7.24 -12.74 -11.45
CA ASN A 316 -7.15 -13.04 -12.87
C ASN A 316 -5.75 -12.68 -13.41
N ALA A 317 -4.96 -13.70 -13.75
CA ALA A 317 -3.62 -13.54 -14.29
C ALA A 317 -3.60 -12.80 -15.64
N ASP A 318 -4.57 -13.06 -16.53
CA ASP A 318 -4.66 -12.38 -17.82
C ASP A 318 -4.89 -10.87 -17.63
N LEU A 319 -5.78 -10.51 -16.71
CA LEU A 319 -6.03 -9.11 -16.37
C LEU A 319 -4.77 -8.44 -15.79
N ALA A 320 -4.03 -9.12 -14.91
CA ALA A 320 -2.76 -8.61 -14.38
C ALA A 320 -1.73 -8.41 -15.51
N MET A 321 -1.65 -9.32 -16.47
CA MET A 321 -0.78 -9.16 -17.64
C MET A 321 -1.20 -8.00 -18.54
N ASP A 322 -2.52 -7.75 -18.69
CA ASP A 322 -3.02 -6.59 -19.43
C ASP A 322 -2.67 -5.28 -18.74
N PHE A 323 -2.73 -5.23 -17.41
CA PHE A 323 -2.17 -4.11 -16.65
C PHE A 323 -0.68 -3.93 -16.96
N ILE A 324 0.15 -4.97 -16.77
CA ILE A 324 1.61 -4.90 -16.98
C ILE A 324 1.98 -4.39 -18.38
N LYS A 325 1.28 -4.87 -19.43
CA LYS A 325 1.49 -4.39 -20.80
C LYS A 325 1.06 -2.94 -20.97
N THR A 326 -0.05 -2.54 -20.35
CA THR A 326 -0.53 -1.15 -20.39
C THR A 326 0.42 -0.19 -19.68
N TYR A 327 0.97 -0.60 -18.53
CA TYR A 327 2.04 0.12 -17.82
C TYR A 327 3.23 0.41 -18.74
N ALA A 328 3.75 -0.62 -19.41
CA ALA A 328 4.89 -0.52 -20.31
C ALA A 328 4.61 0.43 -21.49
N ALA A 329 3.45 0.29 -22.13
CA ALA A 329 3.03 1.15 -23.25
C ALA A 329 2.86 2.62 -22.82
N ALA A 330 2.32 2.85 -21.62
CA ALA A 330 2.14 4.19 -21.07
C ALA A 330 3.48 4.85 -20.73
N ALA A 331 4.38 4.14 -20.06
CA ALA A 331 5.70 4.66 -19.69
C ALA A 331 6.56 5.01 -20.91
N ALA A 332 6.46 4.22 -21.98
CA ALA A 332 7.15 4.46 -23.24
C ALA A 332 6.68 5.73 -23.97
N THR A 333 5.47 6.22 -23.68
CA THR A 333 4.86 7.37 -24.36
C THR A 333 4.72 8.62 -23.48
N ALA A 334 5.06 8.54 -22.19
CA ALA A 334 4.81 9.57 -21.17
C ALA A 334 5.92 10.61 -20.97
#